data_AF-A0AAV5AW20-F1
#
_entry.id   AF-A0AAV5AW20-F1
#
_cell.length_a   1.000
_cell.length_b   1.000
_cell.length_c   1.000
_cell.angle_alpha   90.00
_cell.angle_beta   90.00
_cell.angle_gamma   90.00
#
_symmetry.space_group_name_H-M   'P 1'
#
loop_
_entity.id
_entity.type
_entity.pdbx_description
1 polymer ?
#
loop_
_entity_poly.entity_id
_entity_poly.type
_entity_poly.pdbx_seq_one_letter_code
_entity_poly.pdbx_strand_id
1 'polypeptide(L)'
;MPIAHRIGHQKWYDGRYRSEGWRIQKTLYKYFKDKTDLIRHTVLYVTENLNKQAEAFVSEEENPIRRLYIIDRFYATQPIAKAHSPQKQLQKFYPKIYKEMQDKELEIVGNSIKKNLQKGIEMGLYREDIDLDFSVRLFLHISFESGNNLPFLTPFYDENTISAKYLEYHIRAIATPKGVATLEEILKEL
;
A
#
# COMPACT_ATOMS: atom_id res chain seq x y z
N MET A 1 37.72 -32.01 22.41
CA MET A 1 36.34 -31.46 22.33
C MET A 1 36.29 -30.15 23.10
N PRO A 2 35.49 -29.13 22.74
CA PRO A 2 34.52 -28.99 21.63
C PRO A 2 34.82 -27.78 20.69
N ILE A 3 34.74 -27.88 19.36
CA ILE A 3 33.59 -27.65 18.47
C ILE A 3 32.88 -26.29 18.71
N ALA A 4 33.37 -25.24 18.06
CA ALA A 4 32.66 -23.99 17.82
C ALA A 4 31.97 -24.04 16.45
N HIS A 5 30.64 -23.89 16.44
CA HIS A 5 29.80 -23.96 15.26
C HIS A 5 30.08 -22.79 14.31
N ARG A 6 30.65 -23.11 13.16
CA ARG A 6 31.05 -22.23 12.07
C ARG A 6 29.96 -22.25 10.99
N ILE A 7 29.03 -21.28 11.00
CA ILE A 7 28.20 -20.96 9.83
C ILE A 7 28.01 -19.44 9.81
N GLY A 8 28.81 -18.72 9.03
CA GLY A 8 28.64 -17.26 8.91
C GLY A 8 29.67 -16.49 8.09
N HIS A 9 30.85 -17.06 7.79
CA HIS A 9 31.95 -16.26 7.22
C HIS A 9 32.55 -16.77 5.90
N GLN A 10 31.91 -17.71 5.20
CA GLN A 10 32.57 -18.41 4.07
C GLN A 10 31.87 -18.28 2.70
N LYS A 11 30.89 -17.39 2.54
CA LYS A 11 30.27 -17.10 1.22
C LYS A 11 30.74 -15.81 0.55
N TRP A 12 31.56 -14.99 1.21
CA TRP A 12 32.00 -13.68 0.67
C TRP A 12 33.29 -13.73 -0.19
N TYR A 13 33.91 -14.90 -0.35
CA TYR A 13 35.19 -15.08 -1.06
C TYR A 13 35.09 -15.91 -2.35
N ASP A 14 33.91 -16.07 -2.96
CA ASP A 14 33.81 -16.61 -4.32
C ASP A 14 33.92 -15.45 -5.32
N GLY A 15 35.02 -15.42 -6.09
CA GLY A 15 35.33 -14.40 -7.09
C GLY A 15 34.23 -14.20 -8.14
N ARG A 16 33.35 -15.20 -8.34
CA ARG A 16 32.18 -15.10 -9.21
C ARG A 16 31.14 -14.09 -8.71
N TYR A 17 30.88 -14.01 -7.41
CA TYR A 17 29.92 -13.03 -6.86
C TYR A 17 30.46 -11.60 -6.97
N ARG A 18 31.79 -11.42 -6.88
CA ARG A 18 32.44 -10.13 -7.08
C ARG A 18 32.37 -9.69 -8.56
N SER A 19 32.54 -10.61 -9.51
CA SER A 19 32.45 -10.30 -10.94
C SER A 19 31.02 -10.07 -11.44
N GLU A 20 30.04 -10.85 -10.97
CA GLU A 20 28.62 -10.64 -11.28
C GLU A 20 28.12 -9.32 -10.67
N GLY A 21 28.41 -9.08 -9.38
CA GLY A 21 28.03 -7.84 -8.69
C GLY A 21 28.63 -6.60 -9.35
N TRP A 22 29.87 -6.68 -9.83
CA TRP A 22 30.54 -5.61 -10.57
C TRP A 22 29.91 -5.35 -11.96
N ARG A 23 29.53 -6.41 -12.70
CA ARG A 23 28.81 -6.27 -13.98
C ARG A 23 27.42 -5.67 -13.79
N ILE A 24 26.70 -6.09 -12.75
CA ILE A 24 25.39 -5.54 -12.39
C ILE A 24 25.55 -4.06 -12.03
N GLN A 25 26.53 -3.68 -11.22
CA GLN A 25 26.82 -2.28 -10.90
C GLN A 25 27.12 -1.45 -12.15
N LYS A 26 28.05 -1.89 -13.02
CA LYS A 26 28.36 -1.16 -14.26
C LYS A 26 27.16 -0.99 -15.19
N THR A 27 26.27 -1.99 -15.24
CA THR A 27 25.07 -1.93 -16.08
C THR A 27 24.02 -1.01 -15.47
N LEU A 28 23.85 -1.01 -14.14
CA LEU A 28 22.91 -0.12 -13.46
C LEU A 28 23.30 1.35 -13.58
N TYR A 29 24.58 1.70 -13.46
CA TYR A 29 25.04 3.08 -13.62
C TYR A 29 24.87 3.62 -15.05
N LYS A 30 24.60 2.75 -16.04
CA LYS A 30 24.23 3.17 -17.39
C LYS A 30 22.81 3.75 -17.45
N TYR A 31 21.91 3.27 -16.59
CA TYR A 31 20.49 3.62 -16.60
C TYR A 31 20.08 4.53 -15.43
N PHE A 32 20.85 4.55 -14.35
CA PHE A 32 20.55 5.33 -13.15
C PHE A 32 21.76 6.16 -12.73
N LYS A 33 21.48 7.41 -12.34
CA LYS A 33 22.52 8.36 -11.93
C LYS A 33 23.25 7.89 -10.67
N ASP A 34 22.51 7.38 -9.69
CA ASP A 34 23.01 6.89 -8.42
C ASP A 34 22.00 5.92 -7.77
N LYS A 35 22.33 5.44 -6.57
CA LYS A 35 21.46 4.53 -5.81
C LYS A 35 20.10 5.15 -5.47
N THR A 36 20.06 6.45 -5.18
CA THR A 36 18.81 7.17 -4.85
C THR A 36 17.89 7.20 -6.06
N ASP A 37 18.45 7.46 -7.24
CA ASP A 37 17.73 7.50 -8.50
C ASP A 37 17.16 6.13 -8.89
N LEU A 38 17.94 5.05 -8.71
CA LEU A 38 17.44 3.68 -8.87
C LEU A 38 16.27 3.37 -7.91
N ILE A 39 16.41 3.72 -6.64
CA ILE A 39 15.38 3.47 -5.62
C ILE A 39 14.11 4.22 -5.97
N ARG A 40 14.22 5.49 -6.37
CA ARG A 40 13.09 6.31 -6.80
C ARG A 40 12.33 5.65 -7.95
N HIS A 41 13.02 5.28 -9.02
CA HIS A 41 12.37 4.64 -10.18
C HIS A 41 11.73 3.30 -9.81
N THR A 42 12.40 2.52 -8.95
CA THR A 42 11.88 1.22 -8.50
C THR A 42 10.60 1.38 -7.69
N VAL A 43 10.58 2.31 -6.72
CA VAL A 43 9.41 2.59 -5.88
C VAL A 43 8.23 3.01 -6.76
N LEU A 44 8.45 4.00 -7.62
CA LEU A 44 7.39 4.52 -8.49
C LEU A 44 6.84 3.44 -9.44
N TYR A 45 7.72 2.64 -10.03
CA TYR A 45 7.32 1.55 -10.92
C TYR A 45 6.50 0.47 -10.18
N VAL A 46 6.96 0.05 -9.00
CA VAL A 46 6.25 -0.96 -8.20
C VAL A 46 4.88 -0.46 -7.79
N THR A 47 4.78 0.78 -7.28
CA THR A 47 3.52 1.38 -6.87
C THR A 47 2.55 1.50 -8.05
N GLU A 48 3.00 2.03 -9.19
CA GLU A 48 2.17 2.15 -10.39
C GLU A 48 1.65 0.78 -10.86
N ASN A 49 2.51 -0.24 -10.85
CA ASN A 49 2.13 -1.59 -11.27
C ASN A 49 1.15 -2.25 -10.29
N LEU A 50 1.26 -1.99 -8.98
CA LEU A 50 0.29 -2.45 -8.00
C LEU A 50 -1.07 -1.78 -8.21
N ASN A 51 -1.10 -0.49 -8.49
CA ASN A 51 -2.34 0.25 -8.73
C ASN A 51 -3.06 -0.24 -9.99
N LYS A 52 -2.32 -0.50 -11.07
CA LYS A 52 -2.88 -1.09 -12.30
C LYS A 52 -3.51 -2.45 -12.05
N GLN A 53 -2.86 -3.29 -11.25
CA GLN A 53 -3.41 -4.59 -10.88
C GLN A 53 -4.66 -4.43 -10.02
N ALA A 54 -4.62 -3.59 -8.98
CA ALA A 54 -5.76 -3.33 -8.10
C ALA A 54 -6.99 -2.86 -8.91
N GLU A 55 -6.80 -1.91 -9.82
CA GLU A 55 -7.86 -1.41 -10.70
C GLU A 55 -8.43 -2.51 -11.61
N ALA A 56 -7.58 -3.38 -12.16
CA ALA A 56 -8.03 -4.52 -12.96
C ALA A 56 -8.84 -5.54 -12.16
N PHE A 57 -8.57 -5.73 -10.86
CA PHE A 57 -9.35 -6.63 -9.99
C PHE A 57 -10.78 -6.15 -9.74
N VAL A 58 -11.06 -4.85 -9.95
CA VAL A 58 -12.36 -4.23 -9.65
C VAL A 58 -13.00 -3.57 -10.86
N SER A 59 -12.53 -3.89 -12.07
CA SER A 59 -13.02 -3.25 -13.31
C SER A 59 -14.52 -3.45 -13.53
N GLU A 60 -15.04 -4.62 -13.15
CA GLU A 60 -16.46 -5.00 -13.26
C GLU A 60 -17.22 -4.88 -11.92
N GLU A 61 -16.55 -4.43 -10.85
CA GLU A 61 -17.19 -4.29 -9.54
C GLU A 61 -17.97 -2.97 -9.48
N GLU A 62 -19.28 -3.11 -9.62
CA GLU A 62 -20.20 -1.99 -9.63
C GLU A 62 -20.50 -1.44 -8.23
N ASN A 63 -20.43 -2.28 -7.18
CA ASN A 63 -20.73 -1.89 -5.81
C ASN A 63 -19.55 -1.11 -5.20
N PRO A 64 -19.74 0.18 -4.85
CA PRO A 64 -18.66 1.02 -4.34
C PRO A 64 -18.02 0.52 -3.04
N ILE A 65 -18.81 -0.04 -2.13
CA ILE A 65 -18.35 -0.56 -0.84
C ILE A 65 -17.53 -1.83 -1.07
N ARG A 66 -18.06 -2.78 -1.86
CA ARG A 66 -17.38 -4.05 -2.17
C ARG A 66 -16.05 -3.81 -2.88
N ARG A 67 -16.01 -2.85 -3.80
CA ARG A 67 -14.80 -2.42 -4.49
C ARG A 67 -13.69 -2.02 -3.53
N LEU A 68 -13.98 -1.25 -2.49
CA LEU A 68 -12.97 -0.86 -1.49
C LEU A 68 -12.42 -2.07 -0.72
N TYR A 69 -13.27 -3.03 -0.36
CA TYR A 69 -12.85 -4.27 0.31
C TYR A 69 -12.00 -5.19 -0.58
N ILE A 70 -12.33 -5.29 -1.87
CA ILE A 70 -11.52 -6.07 -2.82
C ILE A 70 -10.12 -5.45 -2.95
N ILE A 71 -10.05 -4.11 -3.04
CA ILE A 71 -8.77 -3.38 -3.13
C ILE A 71 -7.95 -3.55 -1.84
N ASP A 72 -8.55 -3.37 -0.66
CA ASP A 72 -7.84 -3.54 0.63
C ASP A 72 -7.28 -4.96 0.77
N ARG A 73 -8.09 -5.98 0.46
CA ARG A 73 -7.66 -7.38 0.45
C ARG A 73 -6.54 -7.62 -0.57
N PHE A 74 -6.63 -7.04 -1.77
CA PHE A 74 -5.56 -7.13 -2.77
C PHE A 74 -4.23 -6.62 -2.19
N TYR A 75 -4.20 -5.42 -1.58
CA TYR A 75 -2.98 -4.87 -0.99
C TYR A 75 -2.45 -5.71 0.19
N ALA A 76 -3.33 -6.22 1.05
CA ALA A 76 -2.94 -7.10 2.17
C ALA A 76 -2.26 -8.40 1.72
N THR A 77 -2.56 -8.88 0.50
CA THR A 77 -1.92 -10.09 -0.05
C THR A 77 -0.52 -9.85 -0.61
N GLN A 78 -0.15 -8.59 -0.89
CA GLN A 78 1.08 -8.26 -1.61
C GLN A 78 2.33 -8.56 -0.78
N PRO A 79 3.42 -9.05 -1.40
CA PRO A 79 4.69 -9.30 -0.69
C PRO A 79 5.22 -8.07 0.04
N ILE A 80 4.97 -6.87 -0.50
CA ILE A 80 5.42 -5.61 0.10
C ILE A 80 4.76 -5.32 1.45
N ALA A 81 3.50 -5.74 1.64
CA ALA A 81 2.76 -5.63 2.89
C ALA A 81 3.28 -6.63 3.94
N LYS A 82 3.69 -7.83 3.50
CA LYS A 82 4.20 -8.88 4.39
C LYS A 82 5.63 -8.65 4.88
N ALA A 83 6.38 -7.80 4.19
CA ALA A 83 7.81 -7.60 4.46
C ALA A 83 8.10 -6.62 5.61
N HIS A 84 7.07 -5.95 6.18
CA HIS A 84 7.08 -4.99 7.32
C HIS A 84 8.14 -3.86 7.29
N SER A 85 9.01 -3.83 6.28
CA SER A 85 10.26 -3.09 6.26
C SER A 85 10.46 -2.20 5.04
N PRO A 86 9.96 -2.50 3.82
CA PRO A 86 10.27 -1.67 2.66
C PRO A 86 9.73 -0.25 2.79
N GLN A 87 8.48 -0.09 3.23
CA GLN A 87 7.84 1.21 3.38
C GLN A 87 8.45 2.00 4.57
N LYS A 88 8.69 1.34 5.71
CA LYS A 88 9.34 1.97 6.88
C LYS A 88 10.76 2.41 6.57
N GLN A 89 11.52 1.59 5.83
CA GLN A 89 12.87 1.95 5.38
C GLN A 89 12.82 3.08 4.36
N LEU A 90 11.85 3.07 3.44
CA LEU A 90 11.68 4.15 2.47
C LEU A 90 11.39 5.48 3.17
N GLN A 91 10.45 5.49 4.12
CA GLN A 91 10.11 6.68 4.92
C GLN A 91 11.31 7.18 5.72
N LYS A 92 12.06 6.28 6.38
CA LYS A 92 13.21 6.64 7.22
C LYS A 92 14.43 7.13 6.43
N PHE A 93 14.80 6.44 5.36
CA PHE A 93 16.06 6.67 4.65
C PHE A 93 15.91 7.51 3.37
N TYR A 94 14.72 7.57 2.78
CA TYR A 94 14.44 8.34 1.57
C TYR A 94 13.11 9.11 1.67
N PRO A 95 12.95 9.99 2.68
CA PRO A 95 11.68 10.68 2.95
C PRO A 95 11.17 11.52 1.77
N LYS A 96 12.06 12.05 0.94
CA LYS A 96 11.68 12.78 -0.29
C LYS A 96 11.02 11.88 -1.33
N ILE A 97 11.53 10.65 -1.50
CA ILE A 97 10.94 9.66 -2.42
C ILE A 97 9.61 9.17 -1.86
N TYR A 98 9.54 8.91 -0.55
CA TYR A 98 8.29 8.55 0.12
C TYR A 98 7.21 9.61 -0.08
N LYS A 99 7.55 10.89 0.13
CA LYS A 99 6.64 12.01 -0.09
C LYS A 99 6.18 12.12 -1.54
N GLU A 100 7.10 12.00 -2.50
CA GLU A 100 6.76 12.00 -3.92
C GLU A 100 5.80 10.86 -4.29
N MET A 101 6.03 9.65 -3.75
CA MET A 101 5.12 8.53 -3.93
C MET A 101 3.73 8.86 -3.36
N GLN A 102 3.64 9.38 -2.12
CA GLN A 102 2.36 9.77 -1.52
C GLN A 102 1.62 10.83 -2.33
N ASP A 103 2.32 11.82 -2.87
CA ASP A 103 1.72 12.89 -3.67
C ASP A 103 1.15 12.34 -4.99
N LYS A 104 1.86 11.42 -5.64
CA LYS A 104 1.35 10.74 -6.84
C LYS A 104 0.18 9.83 -6.56
N GLU A 105 0.20 9.11 -5.45
CA GLU A 105 -0.92 8.26 -5.07
C GLU A 105 -2.16 9.09 -4.71
N LEU A 106 -1.99 10.24 -4.06
CA LEU A 106 -3.09 11.18 -3.83
C LEU A 106 -3.71 11.66 -5.14
N GLU A 107 -2.91 11.90 -6.18
CA GLU A 107 -3.41 12.25 -7.50
C GLU A 107 -4.12 11.06 -8.18
N ILE A 108 -3.51 9.88 -8.21
CA ILE A 108 -4.01 8.74 -8.99
C ILE A 108 -5.11 8.00 -8.23
N VAL A 109 -4.78 7.45 -7.06
CA VAL A 109 -5.69 6.66 -6.24
C VAL A 109 -6.74 7.55 -5.60
N GLY A 110 -6.39 8.77 -5.20
CA GLY A 110 -7.35 9.72 -4.65
C GLY A 110 -8.47 10.06 -5.64
N ASN A 111 -8.14 10.24 -6.92
CA ASN A 111 -9.15 10.40 -7.97
C ASN A 111 -10.03 9.15 -8.15
N SER A 112 -9.47 7.94 -8.03
CA SER A 112 -10.24 6.68 -8.08
C SER A 112 -11.22 6.57 -6.91
N ILE A 113 -10.76 6.84 -5.69
CA ILE A 113 -11.60 6.84 -4.48
C ILE A 113 -12.68 7.92 -4.58
N LYS A 114 -12.34 9.12 -5.05
CA LYS A 114 -13.32 10.19 -5.24
C LYS A 114 -14.44 9.76 -6.19
N LYS A 115 -14.12 9.11 -7.30
CA LYS A 115 -15.11 8.55 -8.24
C LYS A 115 -15.94 7.45 -7.60
N ASN A 116 -15.32 6.58 -6.80
CA ASN A 116 -16.04 5.55 -6.04
C ASN A 116 -17.05 6.16 -5.06
N LEU A 117 -16.66 7.20 -4.32
CA LEU A 117 -17.54 7.93 -3.41
C LEU A 117 -18.69 8.60 -4.17
N GLN A 118 -18.41 9.29 -5.29
CA GLN A 118 -19.45 9.90 -6.13
C GLN A 118 -20.47 8.87 -6.60
N LYS A 119 -20.02 7.73 -7.13
CA LYS A 119 -20.90 6.62 -7.54
C LYS A 119 -21.72 6.08 -6.36
N GLY A 120 -21.12 5.94 -5.18
CA GLY A 120 -21.85 5.49 -3.99
C GLY A 120 -22.88 6.50 -3.50
N ILE A 121 -22.66 7.80 -3.68
CA ILE A 121 -23.68 8.83 -3.44
C ILE A 121 -24.83 8.67 -4.44
N GLU A 122 -24.54 8.55 -5.73
CA GLU A 122 -25.54 8.33 -6.80
C GLU A 122 -26.39 7.06 -6.55
N MET A 123 -25.78 6.00 -6.01
CA MET A 123 -26.46 4.76 -5.66
C MET A 123 -27.19 4.80 -4.30
N GLY A 124 -27.09 5.91 -3.56
CA GLY A 124 -27.66 6.10 -2.22
C GLY A 124 -26.99 5.25 -1.13
N LEU A 125 -25.74 4.80 -1.35
CA LEU A 125 -24.94 4.03 -0.40
C LEU A 125 -24.12 4.92 0.54
N TYR A 126 -23.68 6.08 0.05
CA TYR A 126 -22.95 7.08 0.84
C TYR A 126 -23.80 8.34 1.01
N ARG A 127 -23.56 9.10 2.10
CA ARG A 127 -24.30 10.33 2.39
C ARG A 127 -23.99 11.42 1.36
N GLU A 128 -25.00 12.21 1.00
CA GLU A 128 -24.85 13.31 0.03
C GLU A 128 -24.01 14.48 0.59
N ASP A 129 -23.92 14.61 1.91
CA ASP A 129 -23.25 15.71 2.62
C ASP A 129 -21.76 15.46 2.90
N ILE A 130 -21.17 14.42 2.31
CA ILE A 130 -19.74 14.09 2.50
C ILE A 130 -18.87 15.18 1.86
N ASP A 131 -17.92 15.71 2.64
CA ASP A 131 -16.79 16.43 2.08
C ASP A 131 -15.83 15.43 1.39
N LEU A 132 -15.98 15.31 0.07
CA LEU A 132 -15.20 14.36 -0.73
C LEU A 132 -13.70 14.58 -0.65
N ASP A 133 -13.22 15.84 -0.62
CA ASP A 133 -11.78 16.12 -0.58
C ASP A 133 -11.20 15.74 0.78
N PHE A 134 -11.88 16.12 1.86
CA PHE A 134 -11.49 15.73 3.22
C PHE A 134 -11.49 14.21 3.38
N SER A 135 -12.58 13.53 3.00
CA SER A 135 -12.73 12.09 3.18
C SER A 135 -11.68 11.29 2.39
N VAL A 136 -11.40 11.67 1.14
CA VAL A 136 -10.37 11.01 0.31
C VAL A 136 -8.98 11.20 0.91
N ARG A 137 -8.63 12.43 1.31
CA ARG A 137 -7.31 12.73 1.91
C ARG A 137 -7.11 11.98 3.21
N LEU A 138 -8.13 11.97 4.08
CA LEU A 138 -8.07 11.27 5.36
C LEU A 138 -7.92 9.76 5.16
N PHE A 139 -8.73 9.17 4.26
CA PHE A 139 -8.67 7.76 3.94
C PHE A 139 -7.27 7.36 3.48
N LEU A 140 -6.74 8.04 2.45
CA LEU A 140 -5.41 7.75 1.92
C LEU A 140 -4.29 7.97 2.95
N HIS A 141 -4.39 9.03 3.75
CA HIS A 141 -3.39 9.28 4.78
C HIS A 141 -3.30 8.10 5.76
N ILE A 142 -4.44 7.64 6.28
CA ILE A 142 -4.45 6.50 7.20
C ILE A 142 -4.03 5.21 6.48
N SER A 143 -4.41 4.99 5.22
CA SER A 143 -3.94 3.84 4.43
C SER A 143 -2.42 3.79 4.23
N PHE A 144 -1.74 4.95 4.08
CA PHE A 144 -0.27 4.98 4.02
C PHE A 144 0.36 4.74 5.39
N GLU A 145 -0.20 5.34 6.45
CA GLU A 145 0.38 5.26 7.78
C GLU A 145 0.05 3.94 8.49
N SER A 146 -1.04 3.24 8.14
CA SER A 146 -1.38 1.92 8.70
C SER A 146 -0.30 0.87 8.42
N GLY A 147 0.40 0.98 7.28
CA GLY A 147 1.55 0.13 6.92
C GLY A 147 2.91 0.61 7.46
N ASN A 148 2.97 1.80 8.08
CA ASN A 148 4.24 2.47 8.38
C ASN A 148 4.41 2.95 9.82
N ASN A 149 3.42 3.63 10.41
CA ASN A 149 3.66 4.43 11.60
C ASN A 149 2.38 4.89 12.33
N LEU A 150 1.66 3.96 12.93
CA LEU A 150 0.63 4.29 13.94
C LEU A 150 1.09 3.80 15.32
N PRO A 151 2.03 4.51 15.98
CA PRO A 151 2.72 4.02 17.17
C PRO A 151 1.78 3.77 18.37
N PHE A 152 0.61 4.39 18.36
CA PHE A 152 -0.43 4.18 19.37
C PHE A 152 -1.30 2.93 19.11
N LEU A 153 -1.27 2.36 17.89
CA LEU A 153 -2.00 1.14 17.50
C LEU A 153 -1.09 -0.08 17.31
N THR A 154 0.12 0.11 16.80
CA THR A 154 1.04 -0.99 16.49
C THR A 154 1.47 -1.87 17.69
N PRO A 155 1.39 -1.44 18.96
CA PRO A 155 1.56 -2.35 20.10
C PRO A 155 0.40 -3.34 20.29
N PHE A 156 -0.77 -3.06 19.71
CA PHE A 156 -2.02 -3.78 19.97
C PHE A 156 -2.56 -4.51 18.74
N TYR A 157 -2.21 -4.06 17.54
CA TYR A 157 -2.74 -4.56 16.27
C TYR A 157 -1.65 -4.62 15.21
N ASP A 158 -1.69 -5.64 14.35
CA ASP A 158 -0.89 -5.68 13.13
C ASP A 158 -1.46 -4.76 12.04
N GLU A 159 -0.63 -4.46 11.04
CA GLU A 159 -0.92 -3.51 9.97
C GLU A 159 -2.17 -3.88 9.16
N ASN A 160 -2.41 -5.17 8.89
CA ASN A 160 -3.60 -5.62 8.15
C ASN A 160 -4.85 -5.48 9.01
N THR A 161 -4.78 -5.82 10.30
CA THR A 161 -5.89 -5.61 11.24
C THR A 161 -6.24 -4.13 11.37
N ILE A 162 -5.25 -3.24 11.40
CA ILE A 162 -5.46 -1.80 11.42
C ILE A 162 -6.18 -1.35 10.15
N SER A 163 -5.69 -1.75 8.96
CA SER A 163 -6.30 -1.37 7.67
C SER A 163 -7.75 -1.83 7.58
N ALA A 164 -8.03 -3.10 7.89
CA ALA A 164 -9.37 -3.67 7.82
C ALA A 164 -10.35 -2.98 8.78
N LYS A 165 -9.93 -2.74 10.03
CA LYS A 165 -10.75 -2.01 11.03
C LYS A 165 -11.00 -0.57 10.62
N TYR A 166 -9.99 0.10 10.07
CA TYR A 166 -10.14 1.47 9.61
C TYR A 166 -11.08 1.57 8.41
N LEU A 167 -11.00 0.65 7.44
CA LEU A 167 -11.90 0.63 6.30
C LEU A 167 -13.36 0.50 6.74
N GLU A 168 -13.65 -0.45 7.64
CA GLU A 168 -15.00 -0.61 8.18
C GLU A 168 -15.46 0.65 8.92
N TYR A 169 -14.63 1.20 9.80
CA TYR A 169 -14.93 2.43 10.54
C TYR A 169 -15.22 3.60 9.59
N HIS A 170 -14.39 3.77 8.56
CA HIS A 170 -14.51 4.83 7.58
C HIS A 170 -15.83 4.72 6.80
N ILE A 171 -16.16 3.53 6.30
CA ILE A 171 -17.40 3.29 5.55
C ILE A 171 -18.60 3.56 6.45
N ARG A 172 -18.63 3.03 7.68
CA ARG A 172 -19.74 3.27 8.62
C ARG A 172 -19.95 4.76 8.91
N ALA A 173 -18.87 5.55 8.96
CA ALA A 173 -18.95 6.99 9.19
C ALA A 173 -19.55 7.78 8.03
N ILE A 174 -19.47 7.26 6.79
CA ILE A 174 -19.92 7.97 5.58
C ILE A 174 -21.13 7.32 4.90
N ALA A 175 -21.50 6.11 5.30
CA ALA A 175 -22.60 5.36 4.68
C ALA A 175 -23.99 5.87 5.11
N THR A 176 -24.96 5.68 4.22
CA THR A 176 -26.39 5.78 4.56
C THR A 176 -26.85 4.49 5.26
N PRO A 177 -28.08 4.42 5.81
CA PRO A 177 -28.63 3.15 6.31
C PRO A 177 -28.62 2.02 5.27
N LYS A 178 -28.84 2.35 3.99
CA LYS A 178 -28.73 1.41 2.86
C LYS A 178 -27.29 0.94 2.69
N GLY A 179 -26.32 1.86 2.68
CA GLY A 179 -24.90 1.51 2.60
C GLY A 179 -24.41 0.66 3.77
N VAL A 180 -24.89 0.93 4.99
CA VAL A 180 -24.58 0.10 6.16
C VAL A 180 -25.16 -1.31 5.99
N ALA A 181 -26.39 -1.45 5.51
CA ALA A 181 -26.95 -2.78 5.23
C ALA A 181 -26.11 -3.56 4.20
N THR A 182 -25.68 -2.90 3.11
CA THR A 182 -24.77 -3.47 2.12
C THR A 182 -23.42 -3.86 2.73
N LEU A 183 -22.86 -3.03 3.61
CA LEU A 183 -21.63 -3.35 4.34
C LEU A 183 -21.80 -4.62 5.17
N GLU A 184 -22.88 -4.74 5.94
CA GLU A 184 -23.15 -5.93 6.78
C GLU A 184 -23.30 -7.21 5.95
N GLU A 185 -23.85 -7.13 4.73
CA GLU A 185 -23.89 -8.27 3.80
C GLU A 185 -22.48 -8.68 3.36
N ILE A 186 -21.66 -7.70 2.95
CA ILE A 186 -20.27 -7.95 2.55
C ILE A 186 -19.48 -8.57 3.69
N LEU A 187 -19.59 -8.05 4.92
CA LEU A 187 -18.86 -8.55 6.09
C LEU A 187 -19.17 -10.02 6.42
N LYS A 188 -20.35 -10.54 6.04
CA LYS A 188 -20.70 -11.96 6.22
C LYS A 188 -20.06 -12.88 5.19
N GLU A 189 -19.64 -12.34 4.05
CA GLU A 189 -18.99 -13.08 2.97
C GLU A 189 -17.45 -13.12 3.11
N LEU A 190 -16.88 -12.28 3.98
CA LEU A 190 -15.43 -12.14 4.16
C LEU A 190 -14.85 -13.21 5.07
#